data_AF-X1Q9Q0-F1
#
_entry.id   AF-X1Q9Q0-F1
#
_cell.length_a   1.000
_cell.length_b   1.000
_cell.length_c   1.000
_cell.angle_alpha   90.00
_cell.angle_beta   90.00
_cell.angle_gamma   90.00
#
_symmetry.space_group_name_H-M   'P 1'
#
loop_
_entity.id
_entity.type
_entity.pdbx_description
1 polymer ?
#
loop_
_entity_poly.entity_id
_entity_poly.type
_entity_poly.pdbx_seq_one_letter_code
_entity_poly.pdbx_strand_id
1 'polypeptide(L)'
;DFWKDEHIKRGYDIVYTPHIAKLDLWKTSGHWEFYRDYLYSPIEVETQQYIIKPMNCLGHILIYKTRLHSYRELPLRYAELGTVYRYERSGVLHGLSRVRGFTQDDAHIFCRFDQLEDEVVAVLDLALF
;
A
#
# COMPACT_ATOMS: atom_id res chain seq x y z
N ASP A 1 -10.06 -16.97 8.83
CA ASP A 1 -9.26 -15.74 8.94
C ASP A 1 -10.04 -14.68 8.18
N PHE A 2 -10.99 -14.01 8.84
CA PHE A 2 -12.14 -13.33 8.19
C PHE A 2 -11.73 -12.41 7.04
N TRP A 3 -10.78 -11.50 7.28
CA TRP A 3 -10.32 -10.55 6.28
C TRP A 3 -9.80 -11.25 5.02
N LYS A 4 -8.94 -12.27 5.18
CA LYS A 4 -8.38 -13.02 4.04
C LYS A 4 -9.46 -13.78 3.29
N ASP A 5 -10.35 -14.44 4.02
CA ASP A 5 -11.41 -15.26 3.45
C ASP A 5 -12.36 -14.40 2.61
N GLU A 6 -12.73 -13.20 3.08
CA GLU A 6 -13.58 -12.27 2.34
C GLU A 6 -12.87 -11.66 1.11
N HIS A 7 -11.59 -11.32 1.22
CA HIS A 7 -10.82 -10.79 0.08
C HIS A 7 -10.65 -11.86 -1.02
N ILE A 8 -10.33 -13.10 -0.66
CA ILE A 8 -10.18 -14.20 -1.63
C ILE A 8 -11.52 -14.47 -2.34
N LYS A 9 -12.65 -14.49 -1.61
CA LYS A 9 -13.99 -14.67 -2.21
C LYS A 9 -14.33 -13.60 -3.26
N ARG A 10 -13.79 -12.39 -3.13
CA ARG A 10 -13.99 -11.26 -4.07
C ARG A 10 -12.90 -11.15 -5.14
N GLY A 11 -12.00 -12.13 -5.22
CA GLY A 11 -10.97 -12.19 -6.25
C GLY A 11 -9.82 -11.20 -6.01
N TYR A 12 -9.49 -10.92 -4.74
CA TYR A 12 -8.24 -10.25 -4.41
C TYR A 12 -7.11 -11.26 -4.29
N ASP A 13 -5.98 -10.96 -4.91
CA ASP A 13 -4.72 -11.66 -4.67
C ASP A 13 -4.07 -11.11 -3.41
N ILE A 14 -3.80 -12.01 -2.45
CA ILE A 14 -3.10 -11.64 -1.22
C ILE A 14 -1.61 -11.57 -1.50
N VAL A 15 -1.04 -10.37 -1.39
CA VAL A 15 0.38 -10.09 -1.67
C VAL A 15 1.11 -9.64 -0.40
N TYR A 16 2.45 -9.66 -0.47
CA TYR A 16 3.31 -9.16 0.60
C TYR A 16 4.43 -8.33 -0.01
N THR A 17 4.66 -7.13 0.53
CA THR A 17 5.68 -6.21 0.01
C THR A 17 6.73 -5.88 1.07
N PRO A 18 8.02 -5.77 0.69
CA PRO A 18 9.10 -5.47 1.64
C PRO A 18 8.86 -4.18 2.43
N HIS A 19 9.30 -4.14 3.69
CA HIS A 19 9.16 -2.95 4.55
C HIS A 19 10.16 -1.84 4.21
N ILE A 20 11.28 -2.16 3.56
CA ILE A 20 12.31 -1.20 3.17
C ILE A 20 12.47 -1.20 1.66
N ALA A 21 12.62 -0.01 1.09
CA ALA A 21 12.85 0.16 -0.34
C ALA A 21 13.81 1.33 -0.59
N LYS A 22 14.51 1.28 -1.73
CA LYS A 22 15.45 2.33 -2.14
C LYS A 22 14.74 3.68 -2.19
N LEU A 23 15.40 4.71 -1.67
CA LEU A 23 14.88 6.06 -1.57
C LEU A 23 14.38 6.60 -2.92
N ASP A 24 15.06 6.30 -4.01
CA ASP A 24 14.72 6.81 -5.34
C ASP A 24 13.36 6.33 -5.86
N LEU A 25 12.86 5.19 -5.39
CA LEU A 25 11.50 4.75 -5.70
C LEU A 25 10.43 5.66 -5.06
N TRP A 26 10.73 6.18 -3.86
CA TRP A 26 9.85 7.10 -3.14
C TRP A 26 9.90 8.52 -3.72
N LYS A 27 11.05 8.94 -4.25
CA LYS A 27 11.15 10.17 -5.05
C LYS A 27 10.36 10.05 -6.36
N THR A 28 10.50 8.91 -7.04
CA THR A 28 9.80 8.65 -8.32
C THR A 28 8.28 8.68 -8.15
N SER A 29 7.78 8.18 -7.01
CA SER A 29 6.35 8.22 -6.69
C SER A 29 5.89 9.53 -6.05
N GLY A 30 6.79 10.50 -5.84
CA GLY A 30 6.51 11.80 -5.20
C GLY A 30 6.37 11.76 -3.68
N HIS A 31 6.35 10.56 -3.08
CA HIS A 31 6.13 10.42 -1.64
C HIS A 31 7.23 11.08 -0.80
N TRP A 32 8.47 11.06 -1.30
CA TRP A 32 9.58 11.69 -0.63
C TRP A 32 9.36 13.20 -0.47
N GLU A 33 8.92 13.87 -1.52
CA GLU A 33 8.72 15.31 -1.58
C GLU A 33 7.46 15.72 -0.80
N PHE A 34 6.34 15.02 -0.99
CA PHE A 34 5.07 15.39 -0.36
C PHE A 34 4.97 15.04 1.11
N TYR A 35 5.62 13.96 1.55
CA TYR A 35 5.46 13.44 2.91
C TYR A 35 6.73 13.55 3.75
N ARG A 36 7.76 14.29 3.31
CA ARG A 36 9.11 14.32 3.92
C ARG A 36 9.10 14.37 5.45
N ASP A 37 8.27 15.23 6.03
CA ASP A 37 8.17 15.47 7.48
C ASP A 37 7.55 14.30 8.27
N TYR A 38 6.82 13.42 7.58
CA TYR A 38 6.17 12.23 8.13
C TYR A 38 6.91 10.94 7.79
N LEU A 39 8.06 11.03 7.11
CA LEU A 39 8.90 9.88 6.80
C LEU A 39 10.01 9.74 7.84
N TYR A 40 10.37 8.49 8.13
CA TYR A 40 11.59 8.24 8.90
C TYR A 40 12.83 8.65 8.10
N SER A 41 13.90 8.97 8.83
CA SER A 41 15.20 9.23 8.22
C SER A 41 15.66 8.04 7.37
N PRO A 42 16.26 8.28 6.19
CA PRO A 42 16.82 7.21 5.39
C PRO A 42 17.88 6.43 6.17
N ILE A 43 17.93 5.13 5.95
CA ILE A 43 18.95 4.22 6.43
C ILE A 43 19.99 4.10 5.31
N GLU A 44 21.25 4.38 5.62
CA GLU A 44 22.35 4.19 4.67
C GLU A 44 22.90 2.77 4.77
N VAL A 45 22.95 2.08 3.62
CA VAL A 45 23.48 0.73 3.47
C VAL A 45 24.34 0.72 2.21
N GLU A 46 25.64 0.47 2.37
CA GLU A 46 26.59 0.32 1.25
C GLU A 46 26.52 1.49 0.24
N THR A 47 26.46 2.74 0.72
CA THR A 47 26.32 3.99 -0.08
C THR A 47 24.96 4.20 -0.76
N GLN A 48 23.98 3.34 -0.47
CA GLN A 48 22.59 3.53 -0.91
C GLN A 48 21.70 3.92 0.26
N GLN A 49 20.74 4.79 -0.03
CA GLN A 49 19.72 5.20 0.94
C GLN A 49 18.45 4.37 0.75
N TYR A 50 17.99 3.81 1.86
CA TYR A 50 16.73 3.09 1.97
C TYR A 50 15.80 3.84 2.91
N ILE A 51 14.51 3.65 2.74
CA ILE A 51 13.52 4.16 3.67
C ILE A 51 12.51 3.06 3.99
N ILE A 52 12.01 3.11 5.22
CA ILE A 52 10.93 2.25 5.68
C ILE A 52 9.60 2.73 5.07
N LYS A 53 8.74 1.80 4.64
CA LYS A 53 7.54 2.12 3.87
C LYS A 53 6.52 2.91 4.70
N PRO A 54 6.09 4.09 4.25
CA PRO A 54 4.98 4.84 4.86
C PRO A 54 3.59 4.38 4.38
N MET A 55 3.56 3.59 3.29
CA MET A 55 2.37 3.06 2.62
C MET A 55 2.74 1.89 1.69
N ASN A 56 1.76 1.05 1.32
CA ASN A 56 2.03 -0.14 0.50
C ASN A 56 1.90 0.10 -1.02
N CYS A 57 1.30 1.23 -1.43
CA CYS A 57 0.97 1.55 -2.83
C CYS A 57 2.15 1.31 -3.79
N LEU A 58 3.35 1.77 -3.42
CA LEU A 58 4.56 1.62 -4.23
C LEU A 58 4.85 0.13 -4.51
N GLY A 59 4.75 -0.73 -3.51
CA GLY A 59 4.98 -2.16 -3.67
C GLY A 59 3.94 -2.82 -4.58
N HIS A 60 2.67 -2.47 -4.44
CA HIS A 60 1.58 -3.02 -5.27
C HIS A 60 1.72 -2.57 -6.73
N ILE A 61 2.13 -1.32 -6.96
CA ILE A 61 2.45 -0.81 -8.30
C ILE A 61 3.67 -1.54 -8.88
N LEU A 62 4.70 -1.82 -8.08
CA LEU A 62 5.85 -2.59 -8.56
C LEU A 62 5.48 -4.02 -8.95
N ILE A 63 4.59 -4.67 -8.18
CA ILE A 63 4.01 -5.98 -8.54
C ILE A 63 3.26 -5.88 -9.87
N TYR A 64 2.37 -4.89 -10.03
CA TYR A 64 1.67 -4.66 -11.28
C TYR A 64 2.65 -4.50 -12.46
N LYS A 65 3.75 -3.76 -12.27
CA LYS A 65 4.76 -3.51 -13.31
C LYS A 65 5.69 -4.69 -13.62
N THR A 66 5.57 -5.83 -12.93
CA THR A 66 6.44 -7.01 -13.18
C THR A 66 6.24 -7.63 -14.56
N ARG A 67 5.06 -7.45 -15.18
CA ARG A 67 4.74 -7.93 -16.52
C ARG A 67 3.77 -6.99 -17.24
N LEU A 68 3.60 -7.22 -18.54
CA LEU A 68 2.55 -6.58 -19.32
C LEU A 68 1.19 -7.21 -18.98
N HIS A 69 0.15 -6.37 -18.91
CA HIS A 69 -1.23 -6.79 -18.65
C HIS A 69 -2.11 -6.43 -19.84
N SER A 70 -2.97 -7.38 -20.23
CA SER A 70 -4.04 -7.17 -21.20
C SER A 70 -5.22 -6.48 -20.53
N TYR A 71 -5.94 -5.65 -21.28
CA TYR A 71 -7.18 -5.02 -20.79
C TYR A 71 -8.24 -6.04 -20.33
N ARG A 72 -8.14 -7.29 -20.82
CA ARG A 72 -9.02 -8.42 -20.47
C ARG A 72 -8.73 -9.00 -19.09
N GLU A 73 -7.54 -8.77 -18.54
CA GLU A 73 -7.17 -9.22 -17.20
C GLU A 73 -7.66 -8.25 -16.11
N LEU A 74 -8.08 -7.03 -16.50
CA LEU A 74 -8.59 -6.04 -15.57
C LEU A 74 -10.06 -6.30 -15.23
N PRO A 75 -10.47 -6.14 -13.94
CA PRO A 75 -9.70 -5.53 -12.85
C PRO A 75 -8.76 -6.52 -12.14
N LEU A 76 -7.56 -6.05 -11.78
CA LEU A 76 -6.63 -6.74 -10.88
C LEU A 76 -6.74 -6.14 -9.49
N ARG A 77 -6.81 -6.98 -8.46
CA ARG A 77 -7.02 -6.53 -7.07
C ARG A 77 -5.95 -7.13 -6.19
N TYR A 78 -5.08 -6.30 -5.63
CA TYR A 78 -4.05 -6.73 -4.68
C TYR A 78 -4.44 -6.30 -3.28
N ALA A 79 -4.39 -7.21 -2.32
CA ALA A 79 -4.65 -6.92 -0.92
C ALA A 79 -3.45 -7.35 -0.05
N GLU A 80 -3.14 -6.56 0.97
CA GLU A 80 -2.07 -6.83 1.91
C GLU A 80 -2.48 -6.34 3.29
N LEU A 81 -2.30 -7.18 4.32
CA LEU A 81 -2.23 -6.69 5.72
C LEU A 81 -0.88 -5.99 5.92
N GLY A 82 -0.77 -4.80 5.33
CA GLY A 82 0.48 -4.11 5.09
C GLY A 82 0.88 -3.27 6.28
N THR A 83 1.99 -3.65 6.94
CA THR A 83 2.53 -2.87 8.05
C THR A 83 3.39 -1.73 7.55
N VAL A 84 3.00 -0.52 7.93
CA VAL A 84 3.59 0.74 7.48
C VAL A 84 4.03 1.58 8.67
N TYR A 85 4.89 2.55 8.40
CA TYR A 85 5.52 3.36 9.43
C TYR A 85 5.47 4.84 9.07
N ARG A 86 4.92 5.65 9.97
CA ARG A 86 4.81 7.11 9.81
C ARG A 86 5.47 7.79 10.99
N TYR A 87 6.34 8.75 10.70
CA TYR A 87 6.98 9.57 11.71
C TYR A 87 5.97 10.58 12.27
N GLU A 88 5.28 10.17 13.33
CA GLU A 88 4.42 11.04 14.12
C GLU A 88 5.23 11.68 15.25
N ARG A 89 5.00 12.98 15.52
CA ARG A 89 5.65 13.69 16.63
C ARG A 89 5.30 13.01 17.96
N SER A 90 6.24 12.94 18.90
CA SER A 90 6.00 12.24 20.18
C SER A 90 4.80 12.81 20.96
N GLY A 91 4.58 14.12 20.88
CA GLY A 91 3.47 14.80 21.57
C GLY A 91 2.07 14.54 20.99
N VAL A 92 1.95 13.88 19.83
CA VAL A 92 0.64 13.56 19.22
C VAL A 92 0.27 12.07 19.32
N LEU A 93 1.13 11.25 19.90
CA LEU A 93 0.86 9.81 20.05
C LEU A 93 -0.22 9.59 21.11
N HIS A 94 -1.11 8.63 20.85
CA HIS A 94 -2.20 8.31 21.78
C HIS A 94 -2.57 6.83 21.71
N GLY A 95 -2.24 6.09 22.77
CA GLY A 95 -2.59 4.67 22.93
C GLY A 95 -2.37 3.87 21.65
N LEU A 96 -3.44 3.27 21.13
CA LEU A 96 -3.48 2.57 19.84
C LEU A 96 -4.14 3.38 18.71
N SER A 97 -4.71 4.55 19.00
CA SER A 97 -5.43 5.35 17.99
C SER A 97 -4.50 6.20 17.13
N ARG A 98 -3.32 6.58 17.67
CA ARG A 98 -2.28 7.30 16.91
C ARG A 98 -0.90 6.78 17.27
N VAL A 99 -0.35 5.98 16.36
CA VAL A 99 0.91 5.24 16.53
C VAL A 99 1.83 5.47 15.33
N ARG A 100 3.11 5.10 15.48
CA ARG A 100 4.12 5.23 14.40
C ARG A 100 4.23 4.02 13.49
N GLY A 101 3.77 2.86 13.93
CA GLY A 101 3.77 1.62 13.17
C GLY A 101 2.43 0.94 13.33
N PHE A 102 1.79 0.61 12.21
CA PHE A 102 0.46 0.00 12.20
C PHE A 102 0.27 -0.83 10.94
N THR A 103 -0.62 -1.81 11.04
CA THR A 103 -1.01 -2.67 9.93
C THR A 103 -2.33 -2.20 9.38
N GLN A 104 -2.37 -1.92 8.08
CA GLN A 104 -3.59 -1.55 7.37
C GLN A 104 -4.14 -2.78 6.63
N ASP A 105 -5.46 -2.88 6.58
CA ASP A 105 -6.20 -3.67 5.61
C ASP A 105 -6.14 -3.02 4.21
N ASP A 106 -4.94 -2.92 3.66
CA ASP A 106 -4.67 -2.13 2.46
C ASP A 106 -4.93 -2.94 1.19
N ALA A 107 -5.46 -2.28 0.16
CA ALA A 107 -5.69 -2.88 -1.14
C ALA A 107 -5.58 -1.87 -2.28
N HIS A 108 -5.08 -2.34 -3.43
CA HIS A 108 -4.95 -1.55 -4.65
C HIS A 108 -5.62 -2.28 -5.80
N ILE A 109 -6.58 -1.60 -6.43
CA ILE A 109 -7.32 -2.11 -7.58
C ILE A 109 -6.83 -1.38 -8.83
N PHE A 110 -6.33 -2.14 -9.79
CA PHE A 110 -6.00 -1.66 -11.12
C PHE A 110 -7.16 -2.03 -12.04
N CYS A 111 -7.90 -1.04 -12.51
CA CYS A 111 -9.07 -1.23 -13.36
C CYS A 111 -9.03 -0.28 -14.56
N ARG A 112 -9.85 -0.59 -15.57
CA ARG A 112 -10.12 0.38 -16.64
C ARG A 112 -11.08 1.45 -16.12
N PHE A 113 -11.09 2.59 -16.80
CA PHE A 113 -11.96 3.70 -16.43
C PHE A 113 -13.45 3.32 -16.47
N ASP A 114 -13.86 2.48 -17.44
CA ASP A 114 -15.23 1.98 -17.56
C ASP A 114 -15.66 1.03 -16.44
N GLN A 115 -14.71 0.52 -15.64
CA GLN A 115 -14.96 -0.41 -14.52
C GLN A 115 -14.95 0.31 -13.16
N LEU A 116 -14.60 1.61 -13.11
CA LEU A 116 -14.35 2.32 -11.86
C LEU A 116 -15.55 2.33 -10.92
N GLU A 117 -16.75 2.60 -11.46
CA GLU A 117 -17.98 2.67 -10.66
C GLU A 117 -18.31 1.32 -10.02
N ASP A 118 -18.27 0.24 -10.81
CA ASP A 118 -18.53 -1.12 -10.34
C ASP A 118 -17.53 -1.54 -9.23
N GLU A 119 -16.25 -1.21 -9.39
CA GLU A 119 -15.23 -1.52 -8.37
C GLU A 119 -15.43 -0.72 -7.08
N VAL A 120 -15.86 0.54 -7.18
CA VAL A 120 -16.19 1.36 -5.99
C VAL A 120 -17.39 0.77 -5.25
N VAL A 121 -18.44 0.38 -5.96
CA VAL A 121 -19.62 -0.27 -5.35
C VAL A 121 -19.22 -1.59 -4.67
N ALA A 122 -18.42 -2.43 -5.33
CA ALA A 122 -17.95 -3.70 -4.75
C ALA A 122 -17.10 -3.51 -3.47
N VAL A 123 -16.30 -2.44 -3.40
CA VAL A 123 -15.55 -2.08 -2.19
C VAL A 123 -16.46 -1.58 -1.08
N LEU A 124 -17.48 -0.78 -1.40
CA LEU A 124 -18.48 -0.34 -0.42
C LEU A 124 -19.26 -1.53 0.15
N ASP A 125 -19.67 -2.47 -0.70
CA ASP A 125 -20.32 -3.70 -0.26
C ASP A 125 -19.40 -4.47 0.69
N LEU A 126 -18.10 -4.61 0.36
CA LEU A 126 -17.10 -5.23 1.25
C LEU A 126 -16.98 -4.52 2.62
N ALA A 127 -17.20 -3.21 2.69
CA ALA A 127 -17.16 -2.46 3.94
C ALA A 127 -18.44 -2.61 4.80
N LEU A 128 -19.52 -3.15 4.24
CA LEU A 128 -20.83 -3.31 4.91
C LEU A 128 -21.05 -4.69 5.54
N PHE A 129 -20.04 -5.58 5.50
CA PHE A 129 -20.10 -6.90 6.14
C PHE A 129 -20.09 -6.83 7.66
#